data_AF-A0A1G0IDX0-F1
#
_entry.id   AF-A0A1G0IDX0-F1
#
_cell.length_a   1.000
_cell.length_b   1.000
_cell.length_c   1.000
_cell.angle_alpha   90.00
_cell.angle_beta   90.00
_cell.angle_gamma   90.00
#
_symmetry.space_group_name_H-M   'P 1'
#
loop_
_entity.id
_entity.type
_entity.pdbx_description
1 polymer ?
#
loop_
_entity_poly.entity_id
_entity_poly.type
_entity_poly.pdbx_seq_one_letter_code
_entity_poly.pdbx_strand_id
1 'polypeptide(L)'
;MLASLALVGSCLVSATALAQTTTPTPTTTSTFPATAAPTAAAPAAARPAAARPAPTPADGQAATPDQLFTAWDTDKNKTLTLLEFKNGWESAREQNIMGRLETQFRAADKDKSGLIEAAEFANLPLIKRAGSGAPPMSAFDANKDQRLDFKEYLDLVPAMLKRLAPAKK
;
A
#
# COMPACT_ATOMS: atom_id res chain seq x y z
N MET A 1 27.63 43.20 25.56
CA MET A 1 26.54 42.98 26.53
C MET A 1 26.49 41.49 26.84
N LEU A 2 26.78 41.15 28.10
CA LEU A 2 26.74 39.82 28.69
C LEU A 2 25.46 39.70 29.53
N ALA A 3 24.79 38.55 29.47
CA ALA A 3 23.92 37.94 30.49
C ALA A 3 23.31 36.66 29.88
N SER A 4 23.05 35.52 30.52
CA SER A 4 23.30 34.87 31.83
C SER A 4 22.71 33.45 31.63
N LEU A 5 23.45 32.35 31.70
CA LEU A 5 23.72 31.46 32.86
C LEU A 5 22.51 31.05 33.74
N ALA A 6 22.17 29.75 33.71
CA ALA A 6 21.76 28.84 34.83
C ALA A 6 21.26 27.52 34.19
N LEU A 7 21.90 26.34 34.28
CA LEU A 7 22.35 25.46 35.38
C LEU A 7 21.22 24.67 36.09
N VAL A 8 21.48 23.35 36.22
CA VAL A 8 20.87 22.32 37.13
C VAL A 8 19.46 21.86 36.72
N GLY A 9 19.10 20.57 36.73
CA GLY A 9 19.62 19.48 37.55
C GLY A 9 19.21 18.10 37.09
N SER A 10 20.10 17.17 37.43
CA SER A 10 19.88 15.73 37.44
C SER A 10 19.15 15.34 38.73
N CYS A 11 18.15 14.45 38.63
CA CYS A 11 17.68 13.67 39.76
C CYS A 11 17.13 12.33 39.27
N LEU A 12 17.89 11.26 39.53
CA LEU A 12 17.37 9.89 39.59
C LEU A 12 16.32 9.81 40.70
N VAL A 13 15.26 9.01 40.53
CA VAL A 13 15.02 7.82 41.38
C VAL A 13 13.89 6.92 40.84
N SER A 14 14.18 5.63 40.96
CA SER A 14 13.39 4.41 40.85
C SER A 14 11.94 4.45 41.37
N ALA A 15 11.07 3.62 40.78
CA ALA A 15 10.24 2.67 41.55
C ALA A 15 9.47 1.70 40.62
N THR A 16 9.70 0.43 40.87
CA THR A 16 9.00 -0.77 40.42
C THR A 16 7.51 -0.75 40.81
N ALA A 17 6.61 -1.18 39.92
CA ALA A 17 5.36 -1.85 40.33
C ALA A 17 4.77 -2.70 39.18
N LEU A 18 4.84 -4.03 39.36
CA LEU A 18 4.05 -5.04 38.68
C LEU A 18 2.65 -5.11 39.32
N ALA A 19 1.58 -5.14 38.53
CA ALA A 19 0.28 -5.76 38.86
C ALA A 19 -0.57 -5.83 37.57
N GLN A 20 -0.61 -6.96 36.86
CA GLN A 20 -1.56 -8.07 37.06
C GLN A 20 -3.02 -7.60 37.15
N THR A 21 -3.72 -7.63 36.01
CA THR A 21 -5.19 -7.56 35.97
C THR A 21 -5.75 -8.96 36.07
N THR A 22 -6.18 -9.35 37.27
CA THR A 22 -7.01 -10.52 37.51
C THR A 22 -8.47 -10.19 37.18
N THR A 23 -9.09 -11.06 36.39
CA THR A 23 -10.54 -11.20 36.16
C THR A 23 -11.37 -11.21 37.45
N PRO A 24 -12.50 -10.49 37.54
CA PRO A 24 -13.48 -10.74 38.59
C PRO A 24 -14.57 -11.73 38.14
N THR A 25 -14.74 -12.78 38.94
CA THR A 25 -15.89 -13.70 38.93
C THR A 25 -17.09 -13.04 39.63
N PRO A 26 -18.35 -13.24 39.18
CA PRO A 26 -19.52 -12.56 39.74
C PRO A 26 -20.17 -13.38 40.86
N THR A 27 -20.56 -12.76 41.99
CA THR A 27 -21.64 -13.30 42.84
C THR A 27 -22.26 -12.25 43.79
N THR A 28 -23.59 -12.35 43.89
CA THR A 28 -24.48 -12.05 45.04
C THR A 28 -25.08 -10.66 45.25
N THR A 29 -26.36 -10.58 44.89
CA THR A 29 -27.54 -10.05 45.63
C THR A 29 -27.31 -9.28 46.94
N SER A 30 -27.81 -8.04 47.03
CA SER A 30 -28.56 -7.56 48.20
C SER A 30 -29.32 -6.26 47.90
N THR A 31 -30.57 -6.21 48.33
CA THR A 31 -31.58 -5.16 48.12
C THR A 31 -31.60 -4.23 49.33
N PHE A 32 -31.56 -2.90 49.14
CA PHE A 32 -32.20 -1.91 50.03
C PHE A 32 -32.49 -0.60 49.26
N PRO A 33 -33.65 0.05 49.48
CA PRO A 33 -34.00 1.32 48.85
C PRO A 33 -33.59 2.51 49.73
N ALA A 34 -33.12 3.60 49.14
CA ALA A 34 -33.02 4.89 49.85
C ALA A 34 -33.13 6.07 48.87
N THR A 35 -34.24 6.78 49.03
CA THR A 35 -34.64 8.03 48.40
C THR A 35 -33.71 9.19 48.78
N ALA A 36 -33.23 9.97 47.82
CA ALA A 36 -33.10 11.44 47.90
C ALA A 36 -32.62 12.04 46.56
N ALA A 37 -33.50 12.76 45.88
CA ALA A 37 -33.17 13.85 44.96
C ALA A 37 -33.54 15.18 45.67
N PRO A 38 -33.37 16.39 45.10
CA PRO A 38 -32.51 16.85 43.99
C PRO A 38 -31.68 18.10 44.39
N THR A 39 -30.73 18.55 43.57
CA THR A 39 -30.47 19.99 43.36
C THR A 39 -29.85 20.19 41.98
N ALA A 40 -30.49 21.09 41.24
CA ALA A 40 -30.22 21.44 39.86
C ALA A 40 -29.03 22.40 39.71
N ALA A 41 -28.31 22.30 38.59
CA ALA A 41 -27.95 23.42 37.70
C ALA A 41 -27.04 22.91 36.56
N ALA A 42 -27.53 23.04 35.32
CA ALA A 42 -26.73 22.95 34.08
C ALA A 42 -26.05 24.32 33.80
N PRO A 43 -25.30 24.56 32.69
CA PRO A 43 -24.74 23.68 31.66
C PRO A 43 -23.25 23.96 31.33
N ALA A 44 -22.72 23.23 30.34
CA ALA A 44 -21.69 23.64 29.38
C ALA A 44 -20.23 23.84 29.86
N ALA A 45 -19.38 22.86 29.53
CA ALA A 45 -18.34 23.05 28.50
C ALA A 45 -17.65 21.71 28.25
N ALA A 46 -18.26 20.88 27.39
CA ALA A 46 -17.53 19.79 26.75
C ALA A 46 -16.41 20.41 25.91
N ARG A 47 -15.18 20.40 26.42
CA ARG A 47 -14.01 20.61 25.56
C ARG A 47 -14.02 19.47 24.55
N PRO A 48 -13.92 19.75 23.25
CA PRO A 48 -13.77 18.69 22.27
C PRO A 48 -12.47 17.98 22.62
N ALA A 49 -12.58 16.71 23.01
CA ALA A 49 -11.44 15.81 22.99
C ALA A 49 -10.95 15.85 21.55
N ALA A 50 -9.83 16.53 21.34
CA ALA A 50 -9.14 16.54 20.07
C ALA A 50 -8.98 15.08 19.67
N ALA A 51 -9.78 14.68 18.68
CA ALA A 51 -9.67 13.38 18.06
C ALA A 51 -8.21 13.26 17.68
N ARG A 52 -7.52 12.27 18.25
CA ARG A 52 -6.22 11.86 17.73
C ARG A 52 -6.45 11.69 16.24
N PRO A 53 -5.64 12.31 15.37
CA PRO A 53 -5.77 12.07 13.94
C PRO A 53 -5.69 10.56 13.77
N ALA A 54 -6.78 9.96 13.29
CA ALA A 54 -6.74 8.61 12.77
C ALA A 54 -5.55 8.56 11.80
N PRO A 55 -4.74 7.49 11.80
CA PRO A 55 -3.67 7.38 10.84
C PRO A 55 -4.29 7.56 9.46
N THR A 56 -3.99 8.70 8.85
CA THR A 56 -4.33 8.96 7.46
C THR A 56 -3.63 7.88 6.68
N PRO A 57 -4.34 7.03 5.92
CA PRO A 57 -3.68 6.07 5.06
C PRO A 57 -2.88 6.88 4.03
N ALA A 58 -1.58 6.99 4.27
CA ALA A 58 -0.63 7.57 3.35
C ALA A 58 -0.54 6.65 2.14
N ASP A 59 -0.76 7.23 0.96
CA ASP A 59 -0.32 6.77 -0.37
C ASP A 59 -0.52 5.27 -0.68
N GLY A 60 -1.60 4.97 -1.43
CA GLY A 60 -1.70 3.73 -2.21
C GLY A 60 -1.66 2.45 -1.39
N GLN A 61 -2.50 2.33 -0.35
CA GLN A 61 -2.66 1.06 0.38
C GLN A 61 -2.97 -0.08 -0.60
N ALA A 62 -2.02 -0.99 -0.75
CA ALA A 62 -2.30 -2.33 -1.22
C ALA A 62 -3.47 -2.89 -0.41
N ALA A 63 -4.43 -3.54 -1.08
CA ALA A 63 -5.58 -4.14 -0.43
C ALA A 63 -5.13 -5.01 0.75
N THR A 64 -5.80 -4.88 1.89
CA THR A 64 -5.46 -5.67 3.07
C THR A 64 -5.69 -7.16 2.79
N PRO A 65 -5.04 -8.08 3.53
CA PRO A 65 -5.29 -9.52 3.39
C PRO A 65 -6.77 -9.87 3.48
N ASP A 66 -7.52 -9.22 4.38
CA ASP A 66 -8.97 -9.43 4.53
C ASP A 66 -9.78 -8.97 3.30
N GLN A 67 -9.38 -7.86 2.68
CA GLN A 67 -10.02 -7.36 1.46
C GLN A 67 -9.72 -8.27 0.27
N LEU A 68 -8.49 -8.76 0.13
CA LEU A 68 -8.11 -9.72 -0.91
C LEU A 68 -8.84 -11.05 -0.72
N PHE A 69 -8.91 -11.54 0.51
CA PHE A 69 -9.65 -12.75 0.84
C PHE A 69 -11.12 -12.62 0.45
N THR A 70 -11.78 -11.53 0.84
CA THR A 70 -13.18 -11.25 0.50
C THR A 70 -13.38 -11.08 -1.00
N ALA A 71 -12.40 -10.55 -1.72
CA ALA A 71 -12.45 -10.39 -3.17
C ALA A 71 -12.29 -11.71 -3.92
N TRP A 72 -11.58 -12.69 -3.36
CA TRP A 72 -11.35 -13.99 -3.98
C TRP A 72 -12.38 -15.06 -3.58
N ASP A 73 -12.93 -14.94 -2.37
CA ASP A 73 -14.01 -15.79 -1.83
C ASP A 73 -15.32 -15.48 -2.58
N THR A 74 -15.54 -16.22 -3.67
CA THR A 74 -16.61 -15.92 -4.64
C THR A 74 -17.95 -16.39 -4.11
N ASP A 75 -17.95 -17.53 -3.42
CA ASP A 75 -19.16 -18.08 -2.79
C ASP A 75 -19.44 -17.50 -1.40
N LYS A 76 -18.52 -16.68 -0.86
CA LYS A 76 -18.61 -15.96 0.41
C LYS A 76 -18.75 -16.89 1.61
N ASN A 77 -18.19 -18.09 1.51
CA ASN A 77 -18.28 -19.11 2.56
C ASN A 77 -17.22 -18.92 3.67
N LYS A 78 -16.39 -17.86 3.59
CA LYS A 78 -15.26 -17.55 4.48
C LYS A 78 -14.12 -18.56 4.40
N THR A 79 -14.01 -19.30 3.31
CA THR A 79 -12.90 -20.17 2.96
C THR A 79 -12.51 -19.91 1.50
N LEU A 80 -11.26 -20.19 1.14
CA LEU A 80 -10.85 -20.15 -0.27
C LEU A 80 -10.64 -21.58 -0.73
N THR A 81 -11.43 -21.99 -1.70
CA THR A 81 -11.13 -23.21 -2.45
C THR A 81 -9.83 -23.03 -3.25
N LEU A 82 -9.18 -24.13 -3.60
CA LEU A 82 -7.96 -24.08 -4.42
C LEU A 82 -8.20 -23.39 -5.77
N LEU A 83 -9.41 -23.52 -6.33
CA LEU A 83 -9.80 -22.86 -7.57
C LEU A 83 -9.89 -21.33 -7.37
N GLU A 84 -10.58 -20.87 -6.33
CA GLU A 84 -10.70 -19.44 -6.01
C GLU A 84 -9.35 -18.81 -5.72
N PHE A 85 -8.51 -19.50 -4.94
CA PHE A 85 -7.15 -19.05 -4.67
C PHE A 85 -6.32 -18.92 -5.95
N LYS A 86 -6.35 -19.93 -6.84
CA LYS A 86 -5.61 -19.88 -8.11
C LYS A 86 -6.08 -18.71 -8.98
N ASN A 87 -7.39 -18.56 -9.16
CA ASN A 87 -7.96 -17.51 -9.99
C ASN A 87 -7.65 -16.12 -9.42
N GLY A 88 -7.79 -15.94 -8.10
CA GLY A 88 -7.47 -14.71 -7.41
C GLY A 88 -5.98 -14.36 -7.48
N TRP A 89 -5.11 -15.35 -7.30
CA TRP A 89 -3.66 -15.21 -7.41
C TRP A 89 -3.22 -14.83 -8.83
N GLU A 90 -3.73 -15.52 -9.86
CA GLU A 90 -3.44 -15.21 -11.26
C GLU A 90 -3.87 -13.78 -11.61
N SER A 91 -5.11 -13.41 -11.23
CA SER A 91 -5.63 -12.07 -11.42
C SER A 91 -4.78 -11.00 -10.72
N ALA A 92 -4.40 -11.23 -9.45
CA ALA A 92 -3.58 -10.28 -8.69
C ALA A 92 -2.16 -10.16 -9.24
N ARG A 93 -1.61 -11.26 -9.77
CA ARG A 93 -0.31 -11.28 -10.45
C ARG A 93 -0.37 -10.47 -11.74
N GLU A 94 -1.40 -10.65 -12.55
CA GLU A 94 -1.61 -9.87 -13.78
C GLU A 94 -1.76 -8.38 -13.48
N GLN A 95 -2.59 -8.01 -12.51
CA GLN A 95 -2.75 -6.63 -12.04
C GLN A 95 -1.42 -6.01 -11.61
N ASN A 96 -0.61 -6.75 -10.83
CA ASN A 96 0.71 -6.30 -10.43
C ASN A 96 1.65 -6.11 -11.63
N ILE A 97 1.64 -7.05 -12.58
CA ILE A 97 2.46 -6.94 -13.79
C ILE A 97 2.02 -5.71 -14.58
N MET A 98 0.73 -5.51 -14.81
CA MET A 98 0.18 -4.37 -15.54
C MET A 98 0.55 -3.05 -14.88
N GLY A 99 0.33 -2.89 -13.57
CA GLY A 99 0.69 -1.67 -12.85
C GLY A 99 2.20 -1.36 -12.87
N ARG A 100 3.04 -2.41 -12.80
CA ARG A 100 4.50 -2.23 -12.94
C ARG A 100 4.90 -1.83 -14.36
N LEU A 101 4.29 -2.43 -15.38
CA LEU A 101 4.55 -2.10 -16.78
C LEU A 101 4.08 -0.68 -17.10
N GLU A 102 2.92 -0.27 -16.62
CA GLU A 102 2.40 1.09 -16.77
C GLU A 102 3.33 2.12 -16.11
N THR A 103 3.84 1.80 -14.91
CA THR A 103 4.82 2.65 -14.22
C THR A 103 6.12 2.75 -15.02
N GLN A 104 6.60 1.66 -15.60
CA GLN A 104 7.80 1.68 -16.44
C GLN A 104 7.57 2.44 -17.75
N PHE A 105 6.41 2.29 -18.37
CA PHE A 105 6.00 3.01 -19.57
C PHE A 105 6.02 4.52 -19.31
N ARG A 106 5.33 4.99 -18.26
CA ARG A 106 5.34 6.40 -17.86
C ARG A 106 6.71 6.94 -17.47
N ALA A 107 7.59 6.09 -16.95
CA ALA A 107 8.95 6.51 -16.60
C ALA A 107 9.87 6.66 -17.83
N ALA A 108 9.56 5.91 -18.89
CA ALA A 108 10.25 5.96 -20.16
C ALA A 108 9.78 7.12 -21.04
N ASP A 109 8.48 7.42 -21.03
CA ASP A 109 7.84 8.60 -21.62
C ASP A 109 8.24 9.88 -20.84
N LYS A 110 9.33 10.50 -21.28
CA LYS A 110 9.94 11.70 -20.67
C LYS A 110 9.16 12.96 -21.02
N ASP A 111 8.64 13.04 -22.24
CA ASP A 111 7.89 14.20 -22.70
C ASP A 111 6.41 14.17 -22.28
N LYS A 112 5.95 13.05 -21.72
CA LYS A 112 4.58 12.81 -21.25
C LYS A 112 3.56 12.87 -22.37
N SER A 113 3.96 12.46 -23.57
CA SER A 113 3.09 12.37 -24.74
C SER A 113 2.05 11.25 -24.60
N GLY A 114 2.27 10.30 -23.68
CA GLY A 114 1.47 9.08 -23.55
C GLY A 114 1.88 7.97 -24.51
N LEU A 115 2.97 8.18 -25.26
CA LEU A 115 3.54 7.27 -26.24
C LEU A 115 5.06 7.21 -26.03
N ILE A 116 5.70 6.14 -26.49
CA ILE A 116 7.16 6.05 -26.48
C ILE A 116 7.69 6.41 -27.86
N GLU A 117 8.40 7.53 -27.95
CA GLU A 117 9.02 7.96 -29.20
C GLU A 117 10.33 7.22 -29.49
N ALA A 118 10.82 7.29 -30.73
CA ALA A 118 12.06 6.62 -31.14
C ALA A 118 13.29 6.97 -30.27
N ALA A 119 13.39 8.24 -29.83
CA ALA A 119 14.46 8.69 -28.95
C ALA A 119 14.38 8.05 -27.55
N GLU A 120 13.17 7.80 -27.06
CA GLU A 120 12.90 7.22 -25.75
C GLU A 120 13.05 5.70 -25.79
N PHE A 121 12.61 5.07 -26.88
CA PHE A 121 12.79 3.65 -27.16
C PHE A 121 14.26 3.23 -27.05
N ALA A 122 15.17 3.97 -27.70
CA ALA A 122 16.60 3.69 -27.64
C ALA A 122 17.17 3.81 -26.20
N ASN A 123 16.49 4.56 -25.35
CA ASN A 123 16.88 4.76 -23.96
C ASN A 123 16.30 3.72 -22.99
N LEU A 124 15.39 2.85 -23.44
CA LEU A 124 14.81 1.80 -22.61
C LEU A 124 15.90 0.86 -22.07
N PRO A 125 15.87 0.52 -20.77
CA PRO A 125 16.87 -0.38 -20.18
C PRO A 125 16.93 -1.75 -20.86
N LEU A 126 15.79 -2.25 -21.34
CA LEU A 126 15.67 -3.54 -22.05
C LEU A 126 16.41 -3.50 -23.39
N ILE A 127 16.26 -2.40 -24.13
CA ILE A 127 16.91 -2.17 -25.43
C ILE A 127 18.42 -1.99 -25.24
N LYS A 128 18.82 -1.16 -24.27
CA LYS A 128 20.24 -0.97 -23.91
C LYS A 128 20.92 -2.27 -23.51
N ARG A 129 20.22 -3.12 -22.75
CA ARG A 129 20.74 -4.43 -22.34
C ARG A 129 20.79 -5.44 -23.49
N ALA A 130 19.88 -5.34 -24.46
CA ALA A 130 19.88 -6.19 -25.65
C ALA A 130 21.01 -5.83 -26.64
N GLY A 131 21.44 -4.56 -26.65
CA GLY A 131 22.52 -4.07 -27.52
C GLY A 131 22.20 -4.30 -29.01
N SER A 132 23.14 -4.90 -29.74
CA SER A 132 22.95 -5.25 -31.17
C SER A 132 21.86 -6.29 -31.42
N GLY A 133 21.45 -7.03 -30.38
CA GLY A 133 20.33 -7.96 -30.42
C GLY A 133 18.98 -7.28 -30.21
N ALA A 134 18.91 -5.96 -30.05
CA ALA A 134 17.64 -5.25 -29.91
C ALA A 134 16.88 -5.25 -31.26
N PRO A 135 15.62 -5.70 -31.32
CA PRO A 135 14.76 -5.45 -32.46
C PRO A 135 14.45 -3.94 -32.60
N PRO A 136 14.20 -3.46 -33.83
CA PRO A 136 13.80 -2.08 -34.05
C PRO A 136 12.41 -1.82 -33.46
N MET A 137 12.12 -0.56 -33.13
CA MET A 137 10.80 -0.14 -32.64
C MET A 137 9.67 -0.51 -33.61
N SER A 138 9.95 -0.41 -34.92
CA SER A 138 9.02 -0.78 -35.99
C SER A 138 8.58 -2.25 -35.98
N ALA A 139 9.24 -3.11 -35.20
CA ALA A 139 8.81 -4.50 -35.01
C ALA A 139 7.60 -4.64 -34.08
N PHE A 140 7.31 -3.61 -33.28
CA PHE A 140 6.20 -3.57 -32.31
C PHE A 140 5.20 -2.45 -32.60
N ASP A 141 5.59 -1.43 -33.36
CA ASP A 141 4.71 -0.39 -33.91
C ASP A 141 3.79 -0.98 -35.00
N ALA A 142 2.62 -1.44 -34.57
CA ALA A 142 1.61 -2.10 -35.40
C ALA A 142 0.79 -1.08 -36.20
N ASN A 143 0.54 0.10 -35.62
CA ASN A 143 -0.23 1.16 -36.25
C ASN A 143 0.60 2.04 -37.21
N LYS A 144 1.93 1.88 -37.20
CA LYS A 144 2.94 2.58 -38.02
C LYS A 144 3.01 4.08 -37.77
N ASP A 145 2.73 4.53 -36.55
CA ASP A 145 2.79 5.93 -36.16
C ASP A 145 4.18 6.39 -35.71
N GLN A 146 5.18 5.50 -35.79
CA GLN A 146 6.56 5.71 -35.38
C GLN A 146 6.69 6.03 -33.88
N ARG A 147 5.75 5.53 -33.08
CA ARG A 147 5.75 5.58 -31.63
C ARG A 147 5.32 4.20 -31.13
N LEU A 148 5.38 3.98 -29.82
CA LEU A 148 4.75 2.81 -29.21
C LEU A 148 3.71 3.27 -28.20
N ASP A 149 2.48 2.81 -28.41
CA ASP A 149 1.46 2.92 -27.38
C ASP A 149 1.67 1.85 -26.27
N PHE A 150 0.87 1.95 -25.21
CA PHE A 150 1.01 1.03 -24.09
C PHE A 150 0.74 -0.44 -24.47
N LYS A 151 -0.21 -0.70 -25.37
CA LYS A 151 -0.52 -2.06 -25.84
C LYS A 151 0.67 -2.65 -26.60
N GLU A 152 1.30 -1.87 -27.47
CA GLU A 152 2.49 -2.30 -28.21
C GLU A 152 3.69 -2.51 -27.27
N TYR A 153 3.81 -1.67 -26.24
CA TYR A 153 4.79 -1.86 -25.17
C TYR A 153 4.58 -3.17 -24.39
N LEU A 154 3.33 -3.58 -24.13
CA LEU A 154 3.02 -4.85 -23.47
C LEU A 154 3.51 -6.07 -24.26
N ASP A 155 3.59 -6.00 -25.58
CA ASP A 155 4.12 -7.07 -26.44
C ASP A 155 5.67 -7.04 -26.49
N LEU A 156 6.25 -5.84 -26.45
CA LEU A 156 7.70 -5.64 -26.46
C LEU A 156 8.39 -6.26 -25.24
N VAL A 157 7.92 -5.94 -24.03
CA VAL A 157 8.59 -6.33 -22.79
C VAL A 157 8.79 -7.85 -22.65
N PRO A 158 7.76 -8.72 -22.81
CA PRO A 158 7.94 -10.16 -22.74
C PRO A 158 8.82 -10.69 -23.87
N ALA A 159 8.72 -10.13 -25.08
CA ALA A 159 9.59 -10.53 -26.20
C ALA A 159 11.08 -10.25 -25.90
N MET A 160 11.38 -9.10 -25.30
CA MET A 160 12.73 -8.77 -24.84
C MET A 160 13.17 -9.67 -23.69
N LEU A 161 12.34 -9.86 -22.66
CA LEU A 161 12.69 -10.72 -21.52
C LEU A 161 13.02 -12.15 -21.97
N LYS A 162 12.26 -12.69 -22.93
CA LYS A 162 12.54 -14.00 -23.51
C LYS A 162 13.88 -14.03 -24.26
N ARG A 163 14.20 -12.98 -25.01
CA ARG A 163 15.47 -12.88 -25.76
C ARG A 163 16.68 -12.72 -24.85
N LEU A 164 16.52 -12.02 -23.73
CA LEU A 164 17.58 -11.77 -22.76
C LEU A 164 17.71 -12.90 -21.72
N ALA A 165 16.79 -13.86 -21.71
CA ALA A 165 16.94 -15.05 -20.90
C ALA A 165 18.08 -15.93 -21.45
N PRO A 166 18.94 -16.49 -20.57
CA PRO A 166 19.97 -17.42 -21.02
C PRO A 166 19.30 -18.66 -21.65
N ALA A 167 19.88 -19.16 -22.74
CA ALA A 167 19.43 -20.40 -23.36
C ALA A 167 19.49 -21.54 -22.32
N LYS A 168 18.36 -22.21 -22.09
CA LYS A 168 18.34 -23.44 -21.29
C LYS A 168 19.16 -24.48 -22.06
N LYS A 169 20.32 -24.85 -21.52
CA LYS A 169 21.17 -25.93 -22.03
C LYS A 169 20.56 -27.28 -21.68
#